data_AF-A0A699X9U4-F1
#
_entry.id   AF-A0A699X9U4-F1
#
_cell.length_a   1.000
_cell.length_b   1.000
_cell.length_c   1.000
_cell.angle_alpha   90.00
_cell.angle_beta   90.00
_cell.angle_gamma   90.00
#
_symmetry.space_group_name_H-M   'P 1'
#
loop_
_entity.id
_entity.type
_entity.pdbx_description
1 polymer ?
#
loop_
_entity_poly.entity_id
_entity_poly.type
_entity_poly.pdbx_seq_one_letter_code
_entity_poly.pdbx_strand_id
1 'polypeptide(L)' 'LRGFNVIDTIKSQLESSCPGVVSCADILATAARDSVVALGGPSWNLVFGRRDSTTASLSAANNNIPA' A
#
# COMPACT_ATOMS: atom_id res chain seq x y z
N LEU A 1 7.50 12.32 -0.67
CA LEU A 1 6.91 11.06 -0.11
C LEU A 1 7.92 10.42 0.83
N ARG A 2 7.47 9.67 1.84
CA ARG A 2 8.30 8.96 2.82
C ARG A 2 7.63 7.65 3.21
N GLY A 3 8.36 6.75 3.89
CA GLY A 3 7.81 5.50 4.44
C GLY A 3 7.94 4.26 3.54
N PHE A 4 8.62 4.37 2.40
CA PHE A 4 8.83 3.25 1.48
C PHE A 4 9.50 2.03 2.15
N ASN A 5 10.50 2.27 3.00
CA ASN A 5 11.21 1.22 3.73
C ASN A 5 10.31 0.41 4.68
N VAL A 6 9.25 1.03 5.22
CA VAL A 6 8.27 0.34 6.08
C VAL A 6 7.44 -0.62 5.23
N ILE A 7 7.02 -0.19 4.04
CA ILE A 7 6.27 -1.02 3.10
C ILE A 7 7.13 -2.19 2.60
N ASP A 8 8.40 -1.96 2.28
CA ASP A 8 9.34 -3.03 1.88
C ASP A 8 9.52 -4.07 3.00
N THR A 9 9.58 -3.61 4.25
CA THR A 9 9.68 -4.51 5.41
C THR A 9 8.41 -5.34 5.59
N ILE A 10 7.22 -4.75 5.41
CA ILE A 10 5.95 -5.49 5.45
C ILE A 10 5.91 -6.51 4.31
N LYS A 11 6.29 -6.10 3.09
CA LYS A 11 6.30 -6.98 1.92
C LYS A 11 7.25 -8.16 2.13
N SER A 12 8.45 -7.95 2.67
CA SER A 12 9.40 -9.04 2.90
C SER A 12 8.87 -10.06 3.92
N GLN A 13 8.22 -9.61 4.99
CA GLN A 13 7.60 -10.49 5.97
C GLN A 13 6.44 -11.29 5.37
N LEU A 14 5.59 -10.63 4.57
CA LEU A 14 4.48 -11.31 3.90
C LEU A 14 4.98 -12.31 2.86
N GLU A 15 5.98 -11.96 2.05
CA GLU A 15 6.57 -12.91 1.09
C GLU A 15 7.24 -14.10 1.78
N SER A 16 7.79 -13.93 2.98
CA SER A 16 8.32 -15.06 3.76
C SER A 16 7.23 -16.01 4.26
N SER A 17 6.01 -15.51 4.48
CA SER A 17 4.88 -16.28 5.02
C SER A 17 3.95 -16.84 3.93
N CYS A 18 3.72 -16.06 2.87
CA CYS A 18 2.83 -16.37 1.76
C CYS A 18 3.39 -15.82 0.43
N PRO A 19 4.38 -16.51 -0.17
CA PRO A 19 5.06 -16.05 -1.37
C PRO A 19 4.10 -15.79 -2.54
N GLY A 20 4.20 -14.62 -3.17
CA GLY A 20 3.46 -14.25 -4.37
C GLY A 20 1.95 -14.07 -4.20
N VAL A 21 1.44 -14.02 -2.97
CA VAL A 21 -0.01 -13.97 -2.70
C VAL A 21 -0.52 -12.54 -2.54
N VAL A 22 0.17 -11.71 -1.75
CA VAL A 22 -0.32 -10.37 -1.38
C VAL A 22 0.32 -9.29 -2.26
N SER A 23 -0.50 -8.49 -2.93
CA SER A 23 -0.02 -7.39 -3.77
C SER A 23 0.48 -6.20 -2.96
N CYS A 24 1.47 -5.48 -3.49
CA CYS A 24 1.95 -4.22 -2.91
C CYS A 24 0.84 -3.16 -2.83
N ALA A 25 -0.08 -3.16 -3.80
CA ALA A 25 -1.26 -2.29 -3.82
C ALA A 25 -2.18 -2.52 -2.62
N ASP A 26 -2.46 -3.78 -2.25
CA ASP A 26 -3.29 -4.08 -1.09
C ASP A 26 -2.54 -3.88 0.24
N ILE A 27 -1.21 -4.07 0.27
CA ILE A 27 -0.39 -3.71 1.43
C ILE A 27 -0.50 -2.21 1.71
N LEU A 28 -0.36 -1.36 0.69
CA LEU A 28 -0.46 0.10 0.86
C LEU A 28 -1.85 0.53 1.35
N ALA A 29 -2.91 -0.06 0.81
CA ALA A 29 -4.28 0.23 1.25
C ALA A 29 -4.49 -0.18 2.72
N THR A 30 -3.97 -1.35 3.11
CA THR A 30 -4.07 -1.86 4.49
C THR A 30 -3.26 -1.03 5.46
N ALA A 31 -2.00 -0.71 5.11
CA ALA A 31 -1.13 0.11 5.94
C ALA A 31 -1.73 1.51 6.19
N ALA A 32 -2.40 2.09 5.21
CA ALA A 32 -3.09 3.37 5.38
C ALA A 32 -4.27 3.25 6.36
N ARG A 33 -5.13 2.23 6.21
CA ARG A 33 -6.25 1.99 7.15
C ARG A 33 -5.74 1.74 8.56
N ASP A 34 -4.74 0.86 8.71
CA ASP A 34 -4.18 0.49 10.01
C ASP A 34 -3.50 1.68 10.69
N SER A 35 -2.84 2.56 9.93
CA SER A 35 -2.26 3.79 10.46
C SER A 35 -3.33 4.75 11.01
N VAL A 36 -4.48 4.86 10.33
CA VAL A 36 -5.61 5.69 10.82
C VAL A 36 -6.16 5.11 12.11
N VAL A 37 -6.37 3.79 12.18
CA VAL A 37 -6.85 3.12 13.39
C VAL A 37 -5.86 3.28 14.55
N ALA A 38 -4.55 3.14 14.28
CA ALA A 38 -3.50 3.28 15.29
C ALA A 38 -3.46 4.68 15.93
N LEU A 39 -3.89 5.71 15.20
CA LEU A 39 -3.99 7.09 15.69
C LEU A 39 -5.36 7.40 16.31
N GLY A 40 -6.20 6.40 16.57
CA GLY A 40 -7.53 6.56 17.18
C GLY A 40 -8.64 6.93 16.20
N GLY A 41 -8.38 6.81 14.90
CA GLY A 41 -9.38 7.00 13.85
C GLY A 41 -10.34 5.82 13.71
N PRO A 42 -11.33 5.93 12.81
CA PRO A 42 -12.31 4.87 12.59
C PRO A 42 -11.67 3.63 11.97
N SER A 43 -12.25 2.46 12.22
CA SER A 43 -11.96 1.24 11.47
C SER A 43 -13.02 1.05 10.38
N TRP A 44 -12.58 0.54 9.23
CA TRP A 44 -13.47 0.15 8.15
C TRP A 44 -12.94 -1.11 7.46
N ASN A 45 -13.84 -1.78 6.74
CA ASN A 45 -13.49 -2.94 5.92
C ASN A 45 -12.85 -2.49 4.61
N LEU A 46 -11.72 -3.10 4.28
CA LEU A 46 -11.09 -2.93 2.98
C LEU A 46 -11.58 -4.02 2.03
N VAL A 47 -11.79 -3.63 0.78
CA VAL A 47 -11.93 -4.58 -0.34
C VAL A 47 -10.53 -4.91 -0.84
N PHE A 48 -10.22 -6.20 -0.93
CA PHE A 48 -8.94 -6.73 -1.40
C PHE A 48 -9.06 -7.26 -2.84
N GLY A 49 -7.92 -7.58 -3.45
CA GLY A 49 -7.81 -8.12 -4.81
C GLY A 49 -7.17 -7.17 -5.82
N ARG A 50 -6.57 -6.06 -5.36
CA ARG A 50 -5.79 -5.19 -6.27
C ARG A 50 -4.55 -5.96 -6.74
N ARG A 51 -4.09 -5.66 -7.95
CA ARG A 51 -2.84 -6.19 -8.50
C ARG A 51 -1.85 -5.07 -8.75
N ASP A 52 -0.57 -5.41 -8.71
CA ASP A 52 0.52 -4.45 -8.90
C ASP A 52 0.68 -4.11 -10.38
N SER A 53 0.95 -2.83 -10.66
CA SER A 53 1.30 -2.39 -12.02
C SER A 53 2.72 -2.85 -12.36
N THR A 54 2.98 -3.07 -13.65
CA THR A 54 4.32 -3.38 -14.16
C THR A 54 5.15 -2.14 -14.51
N THR A 55 4.51 -0.96 -14.52
CA THR A 55 5.13 0.32 -14.84
C THR A 55 4.61 1.42 -13.93
N ALA A 56 5.35 2.54 -13.87
CA ALA A 56 4.95 3.77 -13.23
C ALA A 56 4.78 4.89 -14.28
N SER A 57 4.05 5.95 -13.94
CA SER A 57 3.83 7.11 -14.83
C SER A 57 4.09 8.43 -14.11
N LEU A 58 5.25 9.04 -14.40
CA LEU A 58 5.64 10.34 -13.85
C LEU A 58 4.73 11.46 -14.38
N SER A 59 4.36 11.41 -15.66
CA SER A 59 3.47 12.40 -16.26
C SER A 59 2.08 12.38 -15.63
N ALA A 60 1.51 11.19 -15.39
CA ALA A 60 0.23 11.07 -14.71
C ALA A 60 0.30 11.58 -13.26
N ALA A 61 1.40 11.32 -12.54
CA ALA A 61 1.60 11.83 -11.19
C ALA A 61 1.62 13.37 -11.16
N ASN A 62 2.36 14.01 -12.06
CA ASN A 62 2.45 15.46 -12.14
C ASN A 62 1.12 16.12 -12.56
N ASN A 63 0.32 15.44 -13.40
CA ASN A 63 -0.93 16.01 -13.92
C ASN A 63 -2.14 15.77 -13.00
N ASN A 64 -2.13 14.72 -12.17
CA ASN A 64 -3.31 14.30 -11.41
C ASN A 64 -3.22 14.58 -9.90
N ILE A 65 -2.05 14.97 -9.38
CA ILE A 65 -1.88 15.33 -7.97
C ILE A 65 -1.94 16.85 -7.87
N PRO A 66 -2.89 17.43 -7.11
CA PRO A 66 -2.96 18.87 -6.92
C PRO A 66 -1.72 19.39 -6.17
N ALA A 67 -1.35 20.65 -6.46
CA ALA A 67 -0.26 21.35 -5.80
C ALA A 67 -0.60 21.73 -4.35
#